data_AF-A0A554GQE9-F1
#
_entry.id   AF-A0A554GQE9-F1
#
_cell.length_a   1.000
_cell.length_b   1.000
_cell.length_c   1.000
_cell.angle_alpha   90.00
_cell.angle_beta   90.00
_cell.angle_gamma   90.00
#
_symmetry.space_group_name_H-M   'P 1'
#
loop_
_entity.id
_entity.type
_entity.pdbx_description
1 polymer ?
#
loop_
_entity_poly.entity_id
_entity_poly.type
_entity_poly.pdbx_seq_one_letter_code
_entity_poly.pdbx_strand_id
1 'polypeptide(L)'
;MTRDDGPVPSSPWLRHGRWFLALVPLVLMGGGVFWWQASEGAEAPEGGVAEPASAPAPEPRDVARSAAGRGGTPAPAESAAPSLLSPEAREREARRELWQKRLERARRSLESYMAATRYPPESRPSREHPDQMELAEPERTRPLSPKAAENGTSDVQLRLKQDKVFVVGDEAVLFTVACEDSRRSPRPCEVVSALAHEADHLTGAGGVPGVPLAFGDLGRDGDVVAGDGMLTGRFQPSKQGFAMFSGTLRVDVRVRSGDVEDATFFDVLYTPAPPATFTRRVREVLEAGSLELYLSVQVRKAGRYVVAGRLDDEGGVPFASVSFNEELQEGMQEVKLNVFGKLIRDEAPAFPLTLRDVEGFLLKEMGDPDRELMVTMRGPVHTTRAYSLQQFSSLEWRSAERDRYTTELEKDVVEAQTQLDAVLAGRPAP
;
A
#
# COMPACT_ATOMS: atom_id res chain seq x y z
N MET A 1 4.19 26.45 71.98
CA MET A 1 3.14 27.49 72.06
C MET A 1 2.11 27.15 71.01
N THR A 2 0.95 26.76 71.50
CA THR A 2 -0.19 26.15 70.82
C THR A 2 -1.21 27.21 70.38
N ARG A 3 -1.92 26.89 69.29
CA ARG A 3 -3.35 27.18 69.01
C ARG A 3 -3.71 26.22 67.86
N ASP A 4 -4.50 25.15 67.99
CA ASP A 4 -5.90 25.01 68.47
C ASP A 4 -6.81 26.07 67.84
N ASP A 5 -7.90 25.79 67.13
CA ASP A 5 -8.83 24.65 67.10
C ASP A 5 -9.55 24.56 65.73
N GLY A 6 -10.09 23.38 65.37
CA GLY A 6 -11.00 23.14 64.22
C GLY A 6 -12.43 23.70 64.42
N PRO A 7 -13.53 23.07 63.94
CA PRO A 7 -13.69 21.93 63.03
C PRO A 7 -14.73 22.13 61.89
N VAL A 8 -14.95 21.03 61.16
CA VAL A 8 -15.85 20.70 60.02
C VAL A 8 -17.36 20.91 60.30
N PRO A 9 -18.19 21.07 59.23
CA PRO A 9 -19.30 20.13 58.97
C PRO A 9 -19.29 19.68 57.48
N SER A 10 -19.22 18.39 57.12
CA SER A 10 -20.27 17.36 57.12
C SER A 10 -21.56 17.85 56.45
N SER A 11 -21.92 17.40 55.24
CA SER A 11 -22.84 16.26 54.97
C SER A 11 -23.51 16.50 53.58
N PRO A 12 -24.41 15.63 53.04
CA PRO A 12 -24.11 14.63 51.99
C PRO A 12 -25.21 14.61 50.87
N TRP A 13 -25.32 13.49 50.10
CA TRP A 13 -26.42 13.08 49.18
C TRP A 13 -26.33 13.66 47.74
N LEU A 14 -26.57 12.97 46.60
CA LEU A 14 -27.25 11.73 46.19
C LEU A 14 -26.52 11.17 44.93
N ARG A 15 -26.15 9.89 44.76
CA ARG A 15 -26.99 8.72 44.35
C ARG A 15 -28.18 9.00 43.43
N HIS A 16 -28.00 8.84 42.12
CA HIS A 16 -28.94 8.26 41.13
C HIS A 16 -28.12 8.02 39.83
N GLY A 17 -28.21 6.95 39.06
CA GLY A 17 -29.01 5.73 39.07
C GLY A 17 -28.53 4.88 37.89
N ARG A 18 -28.37 3.57 38.11
CA ARG A 18 -28.27 2.54 37.06
C ARG A 18 -29.68 2.28 36.49
N TRP A 19 -29.72 1.65 35.31
CA TRP A 19 -30.86 1.27 34.42
C TRP A 19 -30.84 2.17 33.17
N PHE A 20 -30.59 1.68 31.95
CA PHE A 20 -31.21 0.53 31.30
C PHE A 20 -30.24 -0.31 30.45
N LEU A 21 -30.45 -1.62 30.50
CA LEU A 21 -30.01 -2.62 29.53
C LEU A 21 -31.04 -2.72 28.40
N ALA A 22 -30.53 -3.14 27.24
CA ALA A 22 -31.20 -3.76 26.09
C ALA A 22 -31.86 -2.84 25.04
N LEU A 23 -31.19 -2.70 23.89
CA LEU A 23 -31.65 -3.24 22.60
C LEU A 23 -30.54 -3.10 21.52
N VAL A 24 -30.15 -4.24 20.97
CA VAL A 24 -29.40 -4.51 19.71
C VAL A 24 -30.35 -5.42 18.92
N PRO A 25 -30.50 -5.41 17.57
CA PRO A 25 -29.44 -5.32 16.53
C PRO A 25 -29.82 -4.51 15.26
N LEU A 26 -28.96 -4.62 14.23
CA LEU A 26 -29.08 -4.22 12.80
C LEU A 26 -28.59 -2.81 12.42
N VAL A 27 -27.35 -2.71 11.93
CA VAL A 27 -27.00 -2.62 10.49
C VAL A 27 -25.55 -3.10 10.33
N LEU A 28 -25.39 -4.38 9.96
CA LEU A 28 -24.16 -4.96 9.42
C LEU A 28 -24.47 -5.37 7.98
N MET A 29 -24.28 -4.45 7.02
CA MET A 29 -24.15 -4.76 5.58
C MET A 29 -23.69 -3.48 4.86
N GLY A 30 -22.47 -3.49 4.33
CA GLY A 30 -21.98 -2.44 3.43
C GLY A 30 -20.56 -1.99 3.72
N GLY A 31 -19.58 -2.88 3.59
CA GLY A 31 -18.18 -2.48 3.77
C GLY A 31 -17.12 -3.43 3.20
N GLY A 32 -17.50 -4.40 2.36
CA GLY A 32 -16.59 -5.44 1.87
C GLY A 32 -16.45 -5.54 0.35
N VAL A 33 -17.01 -4.60 -0.43
CA VAL A 33 -17.02 -4.68 -1.90
C VAL A 33 -16.19 -3.55 -2.56
N PHE A 34 -15.69 -2.58 -1.79
CA PHE A 34 -15.11 -1.36 -2.37
C PHE A 34 -13.61 -1.43 -2.70
N TRP A 35 -12.94 -2.57 -2.52
CA TRP A 35 -11.48 -2.65 -2.70
C TRP A 35 -11.00 -3.43 -3.94
N TRP A 36 -11.91 -3.88 -4.81
CA TRP A 36 -11.53 -4.63 -6.03
C TRP A 36 -11.87 -3.92 -7.35
N GLN A 37 -12.54 -2.75 -7.34
CA GLN A 37 -12.95 -2.04 -8.58
C GLN A 37 -12.13 -0.79 -8.94
N ALA A 38 -11.05 -0.47 -8.22
CA ALA A 38 -10.28 0.75 -8.46
C ALA A 38 -9.05 0.58 -9.39
N SER A 39 -9.06 -0.39 -10.32
CA SER A 39 -7.97 -0.59 -11.29
C SER A 39 -8.36 -0.44 -12.75
N GLU A 40 -9.53 0.13 -13.08
CA GLU A 40 -9.88 0.47 -14.46
C GLU A 40 -10.39 1.92 -14.54
N GLY A 41 -9.64 2.78 -15.23
CA GLY A 41 -10.10 4.08 -15.72
C GLY A 41 -9.60 5.29 -14.94
N ALA A 42 -8.37 5.74 -15.23
CA ALA A 42 -7.98 7.13 -15.00
C ALA A 42 -8.02 7.86 -16.35
N GLU A 43 -9.17 8.45 -16.69
CA GLU A 43 -9.27 9.52 -17.68
C GLU A 43 -8.86 10.84 -17.03
N ALA A 44 -7.97 11.57 -17.72
CA ALA A 44 -7.45 12.88 -17.34
C ALA A 44 -8.52 13.98 -17.55
N PRO A 45 -8.52 15.06 -16.75
CA PRO A 45 -9.44 16.17 -16.95
C PRO A 45 -8.98 17.14 -18.04
N GLU A 46 -9.96 17.54 -18.85
CA GLU A 46 -9.88 18.42 -20.04
C GLU A 46 -9.60 19.90 -19.74
N GLY A 47 -9.16 20.61 -20.77
CA GLY A 47 -9.14 22.07 -20.83
C GLY A 47 -9.29 22.64 -22.26
N GLY A 48 -10.54 22.76 -22.71
CA GLY A 48 -11.06 23.75 -23.69
C GLY A 48 -10.75 23.54 -25.19
N VAL A 49 -11.63 23.77 -26.16
CA VAL A 49 -12.95 24.45 -26.22
C VAL A 49 -13.63 23.97 -27.51
N ALA A 50 -14.92 23.60 -27.46
CA ALA A 50 -16.01 24.09 -28.32
C ALA A 50 -17.21 23.11 -28.37
N GLU A 51 -18.34 23.66 -27.94
CA GLU A 51 -19.73 23.18 -27.88
C GLU A 51 -20.24 22.39 -29.11
N PRO A 52 -20.86 21.20 -28.95
CA PRO A 52 -21.53 20.52 -30.06
C PRO A 52 -23.07 20.57 -29.95
N ALA A 53 -23.69 20.98 -31.05
CA ALA A 53 -25.13 20.96 -31.29
C ALA A 53 -25.65 19.53 -31.56
N SER A 54 -26.90 19.30 -31.15
CA SER A 54 -27.60 18.03 -31.18
C SER A 54 -28.14 17.57 -32.56
N ALA A 55 -28.13 16.23 -32.73
CA ALA A 55 -29.02 15.37 -33.54
C ALA A 55 -28.79 15.26 -35.08
N PRO A 56 -29.32 14.21 -35.75
CA PRO A 56 -29.38 12.77 -35.42
C PRO A 56 -28.87 11.84 -36.57
N ALA A 57 -28.91 10.52 -36.30
CA ALA A 57 -28.56 9.31 -37.08
C ALA A 57 -28.50 9.35 -38.63
N PRO A 58 -27.71 8.43 -39.23
CA PRO A 58 -27.99 7.93 -40.58
C PRO A 58 -28.00 6.39 -40.71
N GLU A 59 -29.07 5.89 -41.31
CA GLU A 59 -29.09 4.86 -42.36
C GLU A 59 -29.82 5.48 -43.57
N PRO A 60 -29.92 4.85 -44.75
CA PRO A 60 -28.94 4.14 -45.58
C PRO A 60 -28.94 4.73 -47.02
N ARG A 61 -28.06 4.29 -47.94
CA ARG A 61 -28.43 3.95 -49.35
C ARG A 61 -27.26 3.57 -50.28
N ASP A 62 -27.61 2.57 -51.10
CA ASP A 62 -27.04 2.04 -52.35
C ASP A 62 -26.59 3.11 -53.38
N VAL A 63 -25.82 2.87 -54.46
CA VAL A 63 -25.89 1.78 -55.45
C VAL A 63 -24.63 1.75 -56.35
N ALA A 64 -24.36 0.55 -56.88
CA ALA A 64 -23.95 0.22 -58.26
C ALA A 64 -22.46 0.26 -58.69
N ARG A 65 -21.96 -0.93 -59.09
CA ARG A 65 -21.84 -1.32 -60.52
C ARG A 65 -21.59 -2.82 -60.68
N SER A 66 -22.40 -3.46 -61.52
CA SER A 66 -22.19 -4.80 -62.07
C SER A 66 -21.50 -4.73 -63.44
N ALA A 67 -20.61 -5.68 -63.75
CA ALA A 67 -20.58 -6.39 -65.04
C ALA A 67 -19.56 -7.56 -65.05
N ALA A 68 -20.11 -8.77 -65.24
CA ALA A 68 -19.65 -9.90 -66.08
C ALA A 68 -18.17 -10.36 -66.13
N GLY A 69 -17.94 -11.66 -65.90
CA GLY A 69 -16.76 -12.36 -66.45
C GLY A 69 -16.39 -13.71 -65.82
N ARG A 70 -17.01 -14.80 -66.32
CA ARG A 70 -16.57 -16.22 -66.36
C ARG A 70 -15.47 -16.76 -65.43
N GLY A 71 -15.82 -17.85 -64.75
CA GLY A 71 -15.11 -19.14 -64.88
C GLY A 71 -14.17 -19.54 -63.74
N GLY A 72 -14.61 -20.45 -62.88
CA GLY A 72 -13.75 -21.12 -61.90
C GLY A 72 -14.56 -22.06 -61.00
N THR A 73 -14.38 -23.35 -61.21
CA THR A 73 -14.96 -24.49 -60.48
C THR A 73 -14.85 -24.32 -58.95
N PRO A 74 -15.89 -24.62 -58.14
CA PRO A 74 -15.72 -24.69 -56.70
C PRO A 74 -14.94 -25.96 -56.33
N ALA A 75 -13.78 -25.78 -55.71
CA ALA A 75 -13.11 -26.84 -54.96
C ALA A 75 -14.01 -27.24 -53.78
N PRO A 76 -14.21 -28.54 -53.50
CA PRO A 76 -15.02 -28.96 -52.38
C PRO A 76 -14.34 -28.58 -51.07
N ALA A 77 -15.13 -27.97 -50.19
CA ALA A 77 -14.79 -27.71 -48.80
C ALA A 77 -14.29 -29.01 -48.15
N GLU A 78 -13.14 -28.93 -47.48
CA GLU A 78 -12.69 -29.94 -46.52
C GLU A 78 -13.78 -30.11 -45.47
N SER A 79 -14.52 -31.20 -45.64
CA SER A 79 -15.47 -31.75 -44.69
C SER A 79 -14.72 -31.97 -43.37
N ALA A 80 -15.03 -31.16 -42.35
CA ALA A 80 -14.77 -31.50 -40.96
C ALA A 80 -15.31 -32.92 -40.73
N ALA A 81 -14.43 -33.85 -40.39
CA ALA A 81 -14.77 -35.26 -40.22
C ALA A 81 -15.97 -35.40 -39.26
N PRO A 82 -17.01 -36.20 -39.61
CA PRO A 82 -18.15 -36.41 -38.75
C PRO A 82 -17.70 -37.13 -37.47
N SER A 83 -17.97 -36.53 -36.31
CA SER A 83 -17.73 -37.16 -35.01
C SER A 83 -18.50 -38.48 -34.94
N LEU A 84 -17.81 -39.58 -34.61
CA LEU A 84 -18.35 -40.95 -34.55
C LEU A 84 -19.33 -41.19 -33.37
N LEU A 85 -19.69 -40.14 -32.63
CA LEU A 85 -20.48 -40.21 -31.40
C LEU A 85 -21.93 -39.81 -31.64
N SER A 86 -22.86 -40.54 -31.01
CA SER A 86 -24.28 -40.14 -31.00
C SER A 86 -24.46 -38.74 -30.39
N PRO A 87 -25.51 -37.99 -30.75
CA PRO A 87 -25.79 -36.68 -30.15
C PRO A 87 -25.81 -36.72 -28.61
N GLU A 88 -26.42 -37.75 -28.02
CA GLU A 88 -26.45 -37.97 -26.57
C GLU A 88 -25.07 -38.27 -25.96
N ALA A 89 -24.19 -38.96 -26.69
CA ALA A 89 -22.82 -39.19 -26.26
C ALA A 89 -22.01 -37.88 -26.26
N ARG A 90 -22.19 -37.03 -27.29
CA ARG A 90 -21.55 -35.71 -27.36
C ARG A 90 -22.01 -34.78 -26.24
N GLU A 91 -23.30 -34.77 -25.93
CA GLU A 91 -23.84 -33.96 -24.84
C GLU A 91 -23.31 -34.41 -23.47
N ARG A 92 -23.23 -35.74 -23.24
CA ARG A 92 -22.63 -36.28 -22.01
C ARG A 92 -21.16 -35.94 -21.88
N GLU A 93 -20.39 -36.02 -22.97
CA GLU A 93 -18.98 -35.63 -22.97
C GLU A 93 -18.80 -34.13 -22.70
N ALA A 94 -19.57 -33.27 -23.37
CA ALA A 94 -19.53 -31.82 -23.14
C ALA A 94 -19.91 -31.47 -21.70
N ARG A 95 -20.91 -32.14 -21.14
CA ARG A 95 -21.33 -31.97 -19.75
C ARG A 95 -20.24 -32.45 -18.77
N ARG A 96 -19.60 -33.58 -19.05
CA ARG A 96 -18.46 -34.10 -18.27
C ARG A 96 -17.33 -33.08 -18.24
N GLU A 97 -16.92 -32.59 -19.41
CA GLU A 97 -15.84 -31.60 -19.53
C GLU A 97 -16.17 -30.29 -18.81
N LEU A 98 -17.42 -29.83 -18.90
CA LEU A 98 -17.88 -28.65 -18.17
C LEU A 98 -17.72 -28.84 -16.66
N TRP A 99 -18.20 -29.96 -16.11
CA TRP A 99 -18.14 -30.22 -14.67
C TRP A 99 -16.71 -30.51 -14.19
N GLN A 100 -15.85 -31.11 -15.02
CA GLN A 100 -14.42 -31.21 -14.75
C GLN A 100 -13.79 -29.82 -14.60
N LYS A 101 -14.02 -28.91 -15.57
CA LYS A 101 -13.51 -27.54 -15.51
C LYS A 101 -14.04 -26.77 -14.28
N ARG A 102 -15.30 -26.99 -13.90
CA ARG A 102 -15.89 -26.38 -12.69
C ARG A 102 -15.25 -26.91 -11.42
N LEU A 103 -15.06 -28.22 -11.31
CA LEU A 103 -14.40 -28.86 -10.18
C LEU A 103 -12.96 -28.39 -10.02
N GLU A 104 -12.20 -28.31 -11.11
CA GLU A 104 -10.85 -27.77 -11.10
C GLU A 104 -10.81 -26.31 -10.62
N ARG A 105 -11.74 -25.47 -11.11
CA ARG A 105 -11.86 -24.09 -10.64
C ARG A 105 -12.17 -24.03 -9.14
N ALA A 106 -13.16 -24.79 -8.67
CA ALA A 106 -13.54 -24.81 -7.26
C ALA A 106 -12.36 -25.25 -6.37
N ARG A 107 -11.63 -26.29 -6.77
CA ARG A 107 -10.42 -26.75 -6.06
C ARG A 107 -9.34 -25.67 -6.03
N ARG A 108 -9.05 -25.03 -7.17
CA ARG A 108 -8.07 -23.93 -7.23
C ARG A 108 -8.48 -22.75 -6.34
N SER A 109 -9.75 -22.39 -6.31
CA SER A 109 -10.26 -21.33 -5.44
C SER A 109 -10.08 -21.67 -3.96
N LEU A 110 -10.45 -22.89 -3.53
CA LEU A 110 -10.27 -23.36 -2.16
C LEU A 110 -8.80 -23.38 -1.76
N GLU A 111 -7.93 -23.97 -2.59
CA GLU A 111 -6.50 -24.05 -2.33
C GLU A 111 -5.86 -22.65 -2.24
N SER A 112 -6.20 -21.75 -3.17
CA SER A 112 -5.70 -20.38 -3.17
C SER A 112 -6.16 -19.63 -1.92
N TYR A 113 -7.41 -19.81 -1.51
CA TYR A 113 -7.94 -19.20 -0.29
C TYR A 113 -7.24 -19.71 0.97
N MET A 114 -7.06 -21.02 1.10
CA MET A 114 -6.35 -21.62 2.23
C MET A 114 -4.88 -21.15 2.29
N ALA A 115 -4.21 -21.07 1.14
CA ALA A 115 -2.84 -20.57 1.07
C ALA A 115 -2.74 -19.10 1.48
N ALA A 116 -3.64 -18.24 0.98
CA ALA A 116 -3.66 -16.81 1.28
C ALA A 116 -4.01 -16.50 2.75
N THR A 117 -4.81 -17.36 3.39
CA THR A 117 -5.30 -17.19 4.77
C THR A 117 -4.59 -18.08 5.80
N ARG A 118 -3.42 -18.62 5.44
CA ARG A 118 -2.58 -19.44 6.34
C ARG A 118 -2.09 -18.67 7.57
N TYR A 119 -1.79 -17.38 7.39
CA TYR A 119 -1.30 -16.45 8.42
C TYR A 119 -2.31 -15.30 8.60
N PRO A 120 -2.35 -14.65 9.79
CA PRO A 120 -3.20 -13.48 9.98
C PRO A 120 -2.77 -12.33 9.05
N PRO A 121 -3.67 -11.40 8.69
CA PRO A 121 -3.32 -10.24 7.88
C PRO A 121 -2.26 -9.34 8.55
N GLU A 122 -2.19 -9.35 9.87
CA GLU A 122 -1.22 -8.57 10.66
C GLU A 122 0.17 -9.19 10.70
N SER A 123 0.39 -10.42 10.19
CA SER A 123 1.69 -11.08 10.17
C SER A 123 1.89 -11.84 8.85
N ARG A 124 2.63 -11.24 7.92
CA ARG A 124 2.83 -11.77 6.56
C ARG A 124 4.30 -12.09 6.31
N PRO A 125 4.61 -13.14 5.54
CA PRO A 125 5.97 -13.43 5.13
C PRO A 125 6.48 -12.34 4.17
N SER A 126 7.78 -12.02 4.25
CA SER A 126 8.41 -11.00 3.40
C SER A 126 8.26 -11.30 1.90
N ARG A 127 8.24 -12.58 1.52
CA ARG A 127 8.12 -13.03 0.12
C ARG A 127 6.79 -12.67 -0.57
N GLU A 128 5.75 -12.36 0.19
CA GLU A 128 4.46 -11.94 -0.40
C GLU A 128 4.46 -10.46 -0.79
N HIS A 129 5.21 -9.64 -0.04
CA HIS A 129 5.27 -8.19 -0.22
C HIS A 129 6.72 -7.70 -0.09
N PRO A 130 7.61 -8.04 -1.03
CA PRO A 130 9.02 -7.66 -0.95
C PRO A 130 9.23 -6.14 -1.01
N ASP A 131 8.31 -5.42 -1.66
CA ASP A 131 8.27 -3.96 -1.71
C ASP A 131 8.03 -3.32 -0.34
N GLN A 132 7.32 -4.01 0.56
CA GLN A 132 7.09 -3.54 1.94
C GLN A 132 8.31 -3.76 2.85
N MET A 133 9.35 -4.48 2.42
CA MET A 133 10.55 -4.74 3.22
C MET A 133 11.57 -3.61 3.20
N GLU A 134 11.37 -2.65 2.30
CA GLU A 134 12.17 -1.43 2.20
C GLU A 134 11.34 -0.23 2.65
N LEU A 135 12.02 0.82 3.12
CA LEU A 135 11.39 2.11 3.35
C LEU A 135 11.08 2.79 2.00
N ALA A 136 10.03 3.60 1.96
CA ALA A 136 9.68 4.37 0.79
C ALA A 136 10.68 5.53 0.57
N GLU A 137 11.81 5.23 -0.09
CA GLU A 137 12.81 6.20 -0.56
C GLU A 137 12.72 6.33 -2.09
N PRO A 138 11.76 7.11 -2.61
CA PRO A 138 11.49 7.09 -4.04
C PRO A 138 12.66 7.65 -4.83
N GLU A 139 13.04 6.89 -5.84
CA GLU A 139 14.03 7.24 -6.84
C GLU A 139 13.39 7.14 -8.21
N ARG A 140 13.58 8.18 -9.03
CA ARG A 140 13.06 8.20 -10.40
C ARG A 140 14.09 8.81 -11.35
N THR A 141 14.17 8.24 -12.55
CA THR A 141 15.00 8.74 -13.64
C THR A 141 14.08 9.08 -14.81
N ARG A 142 14.29 10.26 -15.40
CA ARG A 142 13.54 10.72 -16.57
C ARG A 142 14.44 11.57 -17.47
N PRO A 143 14.12 11.79 -18.75
CA PRO A 143 14.84 12.76 -19.55
C PRO A 143 14.84 14.14 -18.88
N LEU A 144 15.99 14.84 -18.87
CA LEU A 144 16.06 16.20 -18.32
C LEU A 144 15.11 17.12 -19.08
N SER A 145 15.13 17.08 -20.41
CA SER A 145 14.15 17.74 -21.28
C SER A 145 13.46 16.71 -22.18
N PRO A 146 12.15 16.46 -22.00
CA PRO A 146 11.39 15.54 -22.85
C PRO A 146 11.48 15.94 -24.34
N LYS A 147 11.36 17.23 -24.64
CA LYS A 147 11.44 17.77 -26.00
C LYS A 147 12.81 17.55 -26.64
N ALA A 148 13.90 17.74 -25.89
CA ALA A 148 15.25 17.53 -26.41
C ALA A 148 15.54 16.02 -26.63
N ALA A 149 14.99 15.16 -25.79
CA ALA A 149 15.09 13.71 -25.94
C ALA A 149 14.31 13.20 -27.16
N GLU A 150 13.07 13.67 -27.35
CA GLU A 150 12.22 13.31 -28.51
C GLU A 150 12.87 13.72 -29.84
N ASN A 151 13.50 14.90 -29.88
CA ASN A 151 14.19 15.39 -31.07
C ASN A 151 15.61 14.79 -31.24
N GLY A 152 16.06 13.93 -30.33
CA GLY A 152 17.40 13.33 -30.35
C GLY A 152 18.55 14.31 -30.13
N THR A 153 18.27 15.53 -29.65
CA THR A 153 19.26 16.59 -29.45
C THR A 153 19.95 16.51 -28.08
N SER A 154 19.44 15.70 -27.15
CA SER A 154 20.06 15.43 -25.86
C SER A 154 19.72 14.02 -25.37
N ASP A 155 20.68 13.35 -24.75
CA ASP A 155 20.50 12.06 -24.08
C ASP A 155 20.59 12.15 -22.55
N VAL A 156 20.60 13.38 -22.01
CA VAL A 156 20.72 13.64 -20.57
C VAL A 156 19.45 13.17 -19.85
N GLN A 157 19.64 12.28 -18.90
CA GLN A 157 18.68 11.82 -17.91
C GLN A 157 18.89 12.58 -16.60
N LEU A 158 17.79 12.95 -15.97
CA LEU A 158 17.69 13.53 -14.65
C LEU A 158 17.28 12.44 -13.67
N ARG A 159 18.18 12.12 -12.74
CA ARG A 159 17.95 11.20 -11.63
C ARG A 159 17.59 12.00 -10.39
N LEU A 160 16.46 11.66 -9.79
CA LEU A 160 15.88 12.35 -8.65
C LEU A 160 15.66 11.32 -7.55
N LYS A 161 16.17 11.60 -6.35
CA LYS A 161 15.95 10.77 -5.17
C LYS A 161 15.48 11.65 -4.02
N GLN A 162 14.61 11.11 -3.17
CA GLN A 162 14.36 11.68 -1.85
C GLN A 162 14.42 10.58 -0.79
N ASP A 163 15.02 10.88 0.36
CA ASP A 163 15.20 9.89 1.42
C ASP A 163 13.87 9.55 2.13
N LYS A 164 12.86 10.42 2.07
CA LYS A 164 11.50 10.18 2.56
C LYS A 164 10.47 11.04 1.85
N VAL A 165 9.24 10.54 1.77
CA VAL A 165 8.04 11.31 1.33
C VAL A 165 7.36 11.96 2.54
N PHE A 166 7.34 11.25 3.66
CA PHE A 166 6.63 11.62 4.87
C PHE A 166 7.58 12.33 5.84
N VAL A 167 7.22 13.53 6.28
CA VAL A 167 8.05 14.34 7.18
C VAL A 167 7.20 14.77 8.37
N VAL A 168 7.70 14.50 9.58
CA VAL A 168 6.95 14.77 10.81
C VAL A 168 7.71 15.70 11.74
N GLY A 169 7.07 16.79 12.15
CA GLY A 169 7.61 17.78 13.08
C GLY A 169 8.99 18.28 12.66
N ASP A 170 10.00 18.01 13.49
CA ASP A 170 11.37 18.50 13.29
C ASP A 170 12.24 17.64 12.37
N GLU A 171 11.65 16.66 11.70
CA GLU A 171 12.36 15.91 10.67
C GLU A 171 12.77 16.81 9.50
N ALA A 172 13.87 16.40 8.86
CA ALA A 172 14.25 16.93 7.57
C ALA A 172 14.20 15.80 6.53
N VAL A 173 14.01 16.21 5.29
CA VAL A 173 14.11 15.40 4.09
C VAL A 173 15.32 15.86 3.28
N LEU A 174 15.98 14.90 2.67
CA LEU A 174 17.09 15.11 1.74
C LEU A 174 16.61 14.78 0.33
N PHE A 175 16.91 15.70 -0.59
CA PHE A 175 16.66 15.54 -2.02
C PHE A 175 18.00 15.44 -2.73
N THR A 176 18.11 14.52 -3.68
CA THR A 176 19.27 14.38 -4.53
C THR A 176 18.88 14.58 -5.99
N VAL A 177 19.70 15.35 -6.69
CA VAL A 177 19.58 15.64 -8.12
C VAL A 177 20.90 15.29 -8.78
N ALA A 178 20.86 14.41 -9.78
CA ALA A 178 22.02 14.08 -10.60
C ALA A 178 21.64 14.06 -12.08
N CYS A 179 22.58 14.42 -12.93
CA CYS A 179 22.45 14.32 -14.38
C CYS A 179 23.33 13.18 -14.87
N GLU A 180 22.78 12.26 -15.65
CA GLU A 180 23.50 11.14 -16.26
C GLU A 180 23.17 11.04 -17.74
N ASP A 181 23.98 10.34 -18.53
CA ASP A 181 23.66 10.05 -19.92
C ASP A 181 22.88 8.73 -20.08
N SER A 182 22.53 8.39 -21.32
CA SER A 182 21.82 7.15 -21.66
C SER A 182 22.56 5.87 -21.21
N ARG A 183 23.87 5.96 -20.91
CA ARG A 183 24.71 4.86 -20.41
C ARG A 183 24.95 4.94 -18.89
N ARG A 184 24.22 5.81 -18.17
CA ARG A 184 24.39 6.12 -16.73
C ARG A 184 25.77 6.69 -16.39
N SER A 185 26.42 7.36 -17.35
CA SER A 185 27.66 8.08 -17.07
C SER A 185 27.31 9.47 -16.52
N PRO A 186 27.94 9.92 -15.42
CA PRO A 186 27.68 11.24 -14.85
C PRO A 186 27.89 12.37 -15.87
N ARG A 187 27.01 13.37 -15.83
CA ARG A 187 27.09 14.61 -16.62
C ARG A 187 27.14 15.82 -15.67
N PRO A 188 27.79 16.93 -16.07
CA PRO A 188 27.74 18.17 -15.30
C PRO A 188 26.28 18.59 -15.07
N CYS A 189 25.92 18.78 -13.81
CA CYS A 189 24.57 19.10 -13.40
C CYS A 189 24.61 20.34 -12.51
N GLU A 190 23.64 21.22 -12.64
CA GLU A 190 23.52 22.42 -11.82
C GLU A 190 22.05 22.64 -11.45
N VAL A 191 21.79 22.92 -10.19
CA VAL A 191 20.48 23.39 -9.72
C VAL A 191 20.49 24.92 -9.78
N VAL A 192 19.79 25.47 -10.77
CA VAL A 192 19.71 26.92 -11.03
C VAL A 192 18.85 27.63 -9.98
N SER A 193 17.77 26.98 -9.55
CA SER A 193 16.89 27.49 -8.50
C SER A 193 16.13 26.35 -7.84
N ALA A 194 15.90 26.42 -6.53
CA ALA A 194 14.97 25.54 -5.83
C ALA A 194 14.12 26.33 -4.82
N LEU A 195 12.80 26.07 -4.80
CA LEU A 195 11.83 26.81 -3.98
C LEU A 195 10.81 25.84 -3.35
N ALA A 196 10.73 25.85 -2.02
CA ALA A 196 9.73 25.12 -1.25
C ALA A 196 8.48 25.97 -1.01
N HIS A 197 7.28 25.44 -1.24
CA HIS A 197 6.01 26.13 -1.05
C HIS A 197 4.86 25.12 -0.82
N GLU A 198 3.67 25.62 -0.50
CA GLU A 198 2.46 24.80 -0.43
C GLU A 198 2.08 24.30 -1.82
N ALA A 199 1.70 23.03 -1.97
CA ALA A 199 1.38 22.49 -3.28
C ALA A 199 0.08 23.12 -3.87
N ASP A 200 0.10 23.44 -5.17
CA ASP A 200 -0.94 24.21 -5.85
C ASP A 200 -2.36 23.60 -5.82
N HIS A 201 -2.46 22.28 -5.60
CA HIS A 201 -3.74 21.58 -5.57
C HIS A 201 -4.51 21.80 -4.25
N LEU A 202 -3.89 22.41 -3.24
CA LEU A 202 -4.52 22.66 -1.95
C LEU A 202 -5.38 23.93 -1.99
N THR A 203 -6.58 23.86 -1.42
CA THR A 203 -7.49 24.99 -1.32
C THR A 203 -6.87 26.11 -0.48
N GLY A 204 -6.58 27.26 -1.10
CA GLY A 204 -5.93 28.40 -0.44
C GLY A 204 -4.40 28.43 -0.60
N ALA A 205 -3.82 27.57 -1.45
CA ALA A 205 -2.40 27.58 -1.78
C ALA A 205 -1.93 28.96 -2.30
N GLY A 206 -0.67 29.30 -2.02
CA GLY A 206 -0.03 30.57 -2.42
C GLY A 206 -0.04 31.68 -1.35
N GLY A 207 -0.48 31.37 -0.13
CA GLY A 207 -0.48 32.33 0.99
C GLY A 207 0.90 32.62 1.60
N VAL A 208 1.88 31.72 1.41
CA VAL A 208 3.23 31.84 1.97
C VAL A 208 4.25 32.00 0.84
N PRO A 209 5.15 33.00 0.88
CA PRO A 209 6.25 33.12 -0.08
C PRO A 209 7.12 31.87 -0.07
N GLY A 210 7.47 31.37 -1.25
CA GLY A 210 8.34 30.20 -1.38
C GLY A 210 9.70 30.40 -0.69
N VAL A 211 10.19 29.35 -0.05
CA VAL A 211 11.45 29.36 0.68
C VAL A 211 12.56 28.77 -0.19
N PRO A 212 13.64 29.52 -0.48
CA PRO A 212 14.73 29.01 -1.29
C PRO A 212 15.48 27.88 -0.59
N LEU A 213 15.82 26.85 -1.36
CA LEU A 213 16.65 25.74 -0.91
C LEU A 213 17.98 25.76 -1.67
N ALA A 214 19.06 25.51 -0.94
CA ALA A 214 20.38 25.31 -1.53
C ALA A 214 20.59 23.84 -1.87
N PHE A 215 21.14 23.58 -3.04
CA PHE A 215 21.62 22.27 -3.47
C PHE A 215 23.12 22.36 -3.70
N GLY A 216 23.87 21.35 -3.28
CA GLY A 216 25.31 21.30 -3.47
C GLY A 216 25.87 19.89 -3.35
N ASP A 217 27.10 19.74 -3.83
CA ASP A 217 27.87 18.49 -3.85
C ASP A 217 29.22 18.76 -3.15
N LEU A 218 29.16 18.87 -1.82
CA LEU A 218 30.22 19.40 -0.96
C LEU A 218 30.58 18.44 0.19
N GLY A 219 29.97 17.25 0.25
CA GLY A 219 30.12 16.28 1.33
C GLY A 219 29.62 16.79 2.69
N ARG A 220 28.57 17.63 2.69
CA ARG A 220 27.95 18.21 3.88
C ARG A 220 26.43 18.36 3.70
N ASP A 221 25.72 18.67 4.79
CA ASP A 221 24.27 18.92 4.77
C ASP A 221 23.41 17.75 4.24
N GLY A 222 23.90 16.52 4.35
CA GLY A 222 23.24 15.30 3.88
C GLY A 222 23.89 14.69 2.65
N ASP A 223 24.77 15.42 1.97
CA ASP A 223 25.62 14.87 0.93
C ASP A 223 26.74 13.99 1.54
N VAL A 224 26.88 12.77 1.02
CA VAL A 224 27.76 11.74 1.56
C VAL A 224 29.18 11.86 0.99
N VAL A 225 29.32 12.23 -0.29
CA VAL A 225 30.61 12.23 -0.99
C VAL A 225 30.73 13.50 -1.82
N ALA A 226 31.66 14.38 -1.45
CA ALA A 226 31.91 15.61 -2.21
C ALA A 226 32.46 15.33 -3.61
N GLY A 227 31.90 16.02 -4.61
CA GLY A 227 32.35 16.01 -6.00
C GLY A 227 31.94 14.77 -6.80
N ASP A 228 30.94 14.01 -6.34
CA ASP A 228 30.48 12.80 -7.03
C ASP A 228 29.39 13.08 -8.10
N GLY A 229 28.95 14.33 -8.23
CA GLY A 229 27.91 14.77 -9.15
C GLY A 229 26.49 14.63 -8.61
N MET A 230 26.31 14.25 -7.34
CA MET A 230 25.01 14.16 -6.67
C MET A 230 24.73 15.43 -5.85
N LEU A 231 24.03 16.38 -6.47
CA LEU A 231 23.62 17.61 -5.80
C LEU A 231 22.56 17.30 -4.74
N THR A 232 22.87 17.58 -3.47
CA THR A 232 21.97 17.32 -2.35
C THR A 232 21.41 18.62 -1.78
N GLY A 233 20.09 18.66 -1.57
CA GLY A 233 19.38 19.72 -0.90
C GLY A 233 18.67 19.20 0.35
N ARG A 234 18.65 20.00 1.41
CA ARG A 234 18.01 19.67 2.69
C ARG A 234 16.81 20.57 2.94
N PHE A 235 15.68 19.98 3.33
CA PHE A 235 14.48 20.72 3.70
C PHE A 235 13.94 20.26 5.05
N GLN A 236 13.74 21.21 5.96
CA GLN A 236 13.15 21.03 7.28
C GLN A 236 11.97 22.00 7.43
N PRO A 237 10.74 21.56 7.11
CA PRO A 237 9.56 22.42 7.09
C PRO A 237 9.35 23.22 8.39
N SER A 238 9.55 22.59 9.56
CA SER A 238 9.35 23.23 10.87
C SER A 238 10.25 24.44 11.13
N LYS A 239 11.43 24.50 10.50
CA LYS A 239 12.41 25.59 10.67
C LYS A 239 12.41 26.57 9.49
N GLN A 240 11.66 26.26 8.43
CA GLN A 240 11.69 26.98 7.17
C GLN A 240 10.31 27.53 6.80
N GLY A 241 9.56 28.04 7.79
CA GLY A 241 8.32 28.78 7.55
C GLY A 241 7.04 27.94 7.49
N PHE A 242 7.13 26.61 7.60
CA PHE A 242 5.97 25.71 7.48
C PHE A 242 5.58 25.07 8.82
N ALA A 243 6.03 25.59 9.97
CA ALA A 243 5.80 24.98 11.29
C ALA A 243 4.32 24.71 11.63
N MET A 244 3.41 25.53 11.11
CA MET A 244 1.97 25.42 11.34
C MET A 244 1.21 24.77 10.19
N PHE A 245 1.90 24.45 9.09
CA PHE A 245 1.31 23.85 7.90
C PHE A 245 1.13 22.34 8.10
N SER A 246 0.05 21.79 7.57
CA SER A 246 -0.21 20.35 7.52
C SER A 246 -0.77 20.00 6.15
N GLY A 247 -0.09 19.13 5.41
CA GLY A 247 -0.47 18.78 4.05
C GLY A 247 0.72 18.59 3.13
N THR A 248 0.48 18.69 1.82
CA THR A 248 1.51 18.52 0.80
C THR A 248 2.32 19.80 0.58
N LEU A 249 3.63 19.72 0.79
CA LEU A 249 4.60 20.74 0.40
C LEU A 249 5.28 20.32 -0.90
N ARG A 250 5.49 21.29 -1.79
CA ARG A 250 6.20 21.11 -3.05
C ARG A 250 7.53 21.84 -3.04
N VAL A 251 8.57 21.18 -3.54
CA VAL A 251 9.88 21.76 -3.80
C VAL A 251 10.10 21.77 -5.30
N ASP A 252 9.90 22.92 -5.93
CA ASP A 252 10.24 23.10 -7.35
C ASP A 252 11.74 23.27 -7.50
N VAL A 253 12.32 22.60 -8.49
CA VAL A 253 13.75 22.61 -8.78
C VAL A 253 13.94 22.81 -10.28
N ARG A 254 14.74 23.82 -10.65
CA ARG A 254 15.16 24.05 -12.03
C ARG A 254 16.59 23.55 -12.20
N VAL A 255 16.80 22.64 -13.14
CA VAL A 255 18.05 21.91 -13.32
C VAL A 255 18.59 22.16 -14.72
N ARG A 256 19.91 22.36 -14.83
CA ARG A 256 20.63 22.59 -16.07
C ARG A 256 21.77 21.59 -16.24
N SER A 257 21.96 21.13 -17.47
CA SER A 257 23.11 20.33 -17.89
C SER A 257 23.48 20.72 -19.33
N GLY A 258 24.64 21.39 -19.48
CA GLY A 258 25.02 21.97 -20.76
C GLY A 258 24.00 23.02 -21.23
N ASP A 259 23.51 22.86 -22.46
CA ASP A 259 22.53 23.76 -23.08
C ASP A 259 21.06 23.38 -22.78
N VAL A 260 20.84 22.34 -21.98
CA VAL A 260 19.50 21.84 -21.64
C VAL A 260 19.15 22.24 -20.21
N GLU A 261 17.97 22.84 -20.04
CA GLU A 261 17.44 23.27 -18.75
C GLU A 261 15.95 22.95 -18.68
N ASP A 262 15.48 22.41 -17.54
CA ASP A 262 14.06 22.12 -17.31
C ASP A 262 13.71 22.16 -15.81
N ALA A 263 12.42 22.16 -15.50
CA ALA A 263 11.88 22.15 -14.14
C ALA A 263 11.40 20.75 -13.72
N THR A 264 11.59 20.44 -12.45
CA THR A 264 11.07 19.26 -11.76
C THR A 264 10.60 19.64 -10.37
N PHE A 265 9.99 18.72 -9.64
CA PHE A 265 9.54 18.99 -8.28
C PHE A 265 9.65 17.76 -7.38
N PHE A 266 9.75 17.98 -6.08
CA PHE A 266 9.56 16.95 -5.06
C PHE A 266 8.31 17.27 -4.24
N ASP A 267 7.53 16.25 -3.89
CA ASP A 267 6.39 16.41 -2.99
C ASP A 267 6.68 15.74 -1.65
N VAL A 268 6.32 16.45 -0.58
CA VAL A 268 6.51 16.03 0.80
C VAL A 268 5.17 16.12 1.52
N LEU A 269 4.76 15.04 2.17
CA LEU A 269 3.58 15.02 3.03
C LEU A 269 4.01 15.36 4.46
N TYR A 270 3.70 16.59 4.88
CA TYR A 270 4.16 17.14 6.15
C TYR A 270 3.07 17.10 7.23
N THR A 271 3.42 16.51 8.37
CA THR A 271 2.62 16.55 9.60
C THR A 271 3.36 17.39 10.65
N PRO A 272 2.86 18.57 11.05
CA PRO A 272 3.62 19.50 11.90
C PRO A 272 3.82 19.00 13.32
N ALA A 273 2.89 18.19 13.81
CA ALA A 273 2.95 17.65 15.15
C ALA A 273 2.45 16.19 15.14
N PRO A 274 3.27 15.22 15.55
CA PRO A 274 2.87 13.81 15.52
C PRO A 274 1.67 13.57 16.45
N PRO A 275 0.69 12.75 16.03
CA PRO A 275 -0.47 12.40 16.84
C PRO A 275 -0.10 11.42 17.98
N ALA A 276 1.01 10.71 17.83
CA ALA A 276 1.61 9.85 18.83
C ALA A 276 3.12 9.72 18.62
N THR A 277 3.87 9.31 19.65
CA THR A 277 5.33 9.14 19.57
C THR A 277 5.72 7.78 20.11
N PHE A 278 6.53 7.04 19.34
CA PHE A 278 7.11 5.79 19.79
C PHE A 278 8.12 6.05 20.91
N THR A 279 8.04 5.28 21.99
CA THR A 279 8.97 5.43 23.13
C THR A 279 10.25 4.60 22.98
N ARG A 280 10.36 3.80 21.90
CA ARG A 280 11.40 2.79 21.66
C ARG A 280 11.49 1.68 22.73
N ARG A 281 10.53 1.60 23.65
CA ARG A 281 10.45 0.50 24.61
C ARG A 281 9.63 -0.62 24.00
N VAL A 282 10.24 -1.78 23.85
CA VAL A 282 9.59 -2.99 23.37
C VAL A 282 9.68 -4.05 24.46
N ARG A 283 8.53 -4.63 24.81
CA ARG A 283 8.44 -5.80 25.67
C ARG A 283 8.03 -6.99 24.82
N GLU A 284 8.83 -8.04 24.84
CA GLU A 284 8.51 -9.27 24.12
C GLU A 284 7.90 -10.34 25.04
N VAL A 285 6.94 -11.11 24.51
CA VAL A 285 6.31 -12.24 25.20
C VAL A 285 6.00 -13.34 24.20
N LEU A 286 6.27 -14.59 24.56
CA LEU A 286 5.74 -15.74 23.83
C LEU A 286 4.35 -16.08 24.37
N GLU A 287 3.30 -15.86 23.58
CA GLU A 287 1.90 -16.08 23.96
C GLU A 287 1.19 -16.95 22.92
N ALA A 288 0.46 -17.98 23.37
CA ALA A 288 -0.30 -18.88 22.50
C ALA A 288 0.52 -19.46 21.32
N GLY A 289 1.83 -19.63 21.51
CA GLY A 289 2.74 -20.13 20.48
C GLY A 289 3.11 -19.12 19.39
N SER A 290 2.87 -17.83 19.58
CA SER A 290 3.35 -16.72 18.75
C SER A 290 4.24 -15.79 19.56
N LEU A 291 5.11 -15.02 18.90
CA LEU A 291 5.91 -13.99 19.55
C LEU A 291 5.19 -12.65 19.46
N GLU A 292 4.92 -12.04 20.60
CA GLU A 292 4.27 -10.75 20.71
C GLU A 292 5.28 -9.68 21.09
N LEU A 293 5.35 -8.60 20.29
CA LEU A 293 6.18 -7.44 20.56
C LEU A 293 5.27 -6.27 20.95
N TYR A 294 5.25 -5.92 22.23
CA TYR A 294 4.50 -4.79 22.77
C TYR A 294 5.37 -3.54 22.69
N LEU A 295 5.11 -2.70 21.69
CA LEU A 295 5.78 -1.43 21.51
C LEU A 295 5.03 -0.32 22.25
N SER A 296 5.67 0.32 23.23
CA SER A 296 5.05 1.40 23.98
C SER A 296 5.01 2.70 23.17
N VAL A 297 3.85 3.34 23.15
CA VAL A 297 3.55 4.57 22.40
C VAL A 297 2.92 5.61 23.32
N GLN A 298 3.40 6.85 23.26
CA GLN A 298 2.74 7.99 23.87
C GLN A 298 1.76 8.61 22.88
N VAL A 299 0.47 8.37 23.08
CA VAL A 299 -0.61 8.88 22.23
C VAL A 299 -1.03 10.25 22.71
N ARG A 300 -1.13 11.21 21.79
CA ARG A 300 -1.65 12.56 22.04
C ARG A 300 -3.05 12.77 21.48
N LYS A 301 -3.39 12.06 20.41
CA LYS A 301 -4.73 12.07 19.80
C LYS A 301 -5.27 10.65 19.82
N ALA A 302 -6.39 10.42 20.51
CA ALA A 302 -7.07 9.14 20.45
C ALA A 302 -7.62 8.89 19.02
N GLY A 303 -7.68 7.62 18.62
CA GLY A 303 -8.24 7.22 17.32
C GLY A 303 -7.62 5.94 16.78
N ARG A 304 -7.89 5.61 15.52
CA ARG A 304 -7.42 4.37 14.88
C ARG A 304 -6.01 4.54 14.32
N TYR A 305 -5.07 3.79 14.89
CA TYR A 305 -3.68 3.79 14.47
C TYR A 305 -3.37 2.59 13.62
N VAL A 306 -2.64 2.83 12.53
CA VAL A 306 -1.95 1.79 11.78
C VAL A 306 -0.48 1.90 12.11
N VAL A 307 0.12 0.80 12.58
CA VAL A 307 1.56 0.70 12.83
C VAL A 307 2.08 -0.53 12.10
N ALA A 308 3.21 -0.41 11.43
CA ALA A 308 3.85 -1.51 10.72
C ALA A 308 5.33 -1.59 11.09
N GLY A 309 5.86 -2.80 11.11
CA GLY A 309 7.27 -3.07 11.34
C GLY A 309 7.75 -4.24 10.51
N ARG A 310 9.06 -4.29 10.30
CA ARG A 310 9.74 -5.31 9.50
C ARG A 310 10.61 -6.17 10.41
N LEU A 311 10.63 -7.47 10.18
CA LEU A 311 11.48 -8.39 10.92
C LEU A 311 12.53 -9.03 10.03
N ASP A 312 13.76 -8.95 10.51
CA ASP A 312 14.89 -9.69 9.98
C ASP A 312 15.30 -10.81 10.94
N ASP A 313 15.94 -11.83 10.38
CA ASP A 313 16.64 -12.85 11.15
C ASP A 313 18.01 -12.34 11.67
N GLU A 314 18.76 -13.20 12.37
CA GLU A 314 20.10 -12.87 12.90
C GLU A 314 21.08 -12.42 11.80
N GLY A 315 20.93 -12.94 10.57
CA GLY A 315 21.76 -12.58 9.43
C GLY A 315 21.38 -11.26 8.75
N GLY A 316 20.31 -10.60 9.21
CA GLY A 316 19.75 -9.41 8.57
C GLY A 316 18.89 -9.73 7.34
N VAL A 317 18.43 -10.98 7.20
CA VAL A 317 17.55 -11.38 6.10
C VAL A 317 16.09 -11.09 6.49
N PRO A 318 15.35 -10.27 5.73
CA PRO A 318 13.95 -9.99 6.02
C PRO A 318 13.09 -11.22 5.79
N PHE A 319 12.30 -11.61 6.81
CA PHE A 319 11.43 -12.79 6.71
C PHE A 319 9.94 -12.48 6.97
N ALA A 320 9.60 -11.36 7.63
CA ALA A 320 8.21 -11.03 7.93
C ALA A 320 7.92 -9.52 8.00
N SER A 321 6.71 -9.13 7.62
CA SER A 321 6.07 -7.88 8.03
C SER A 321 5.06 -8.15 9.13
N VAL A 322 5.00 -7.23 10.10
CA VAL A 322 3.99 -7.23 11.15
C VAL A 322 3.28 -5.88 11.19
N SER A 323 1.99 -5.89 11.47
CA SER A 323 1.20 -4.66 11.58
C SER A 323 0.21 -4.70 12.73
N PHE A 324 -0.35 -3.53 13.01
CA PHE A 324 -1.36 -3.27 14.01
C PHE A 324 -2.34 -2.26 13.41
N ASN A 325 -3.65 -2.48 13.59
CA ASN A 325 -4.70 -1.60 13.10
C ASN A 325 -5.87 -1.55 14.09
N GLU A 326 -5.70 -0.83 15.19
CA GLU A 326 -6.73 -0.69 16.22
C GLU A 326 -6.81 0.73 16.77
N GLU A 327 -7.83 0.96 17.61
CA GLU A 327 -8.02 2.24 18.29
C GLU A 327 -7.15 2.34 19.55
N LEU A 328 -6.44 3.46 19.66
CA LEU A 328 -5.67 3.81 20.83
C LEU A 328 -6.28 5.00 21.53
N GLN A 329 -6.29 4.94 22.87
CA GLN A 329 -6.70 6.06 23.71
C GLN A 329 -5.52 7.02 23.93
N GLU A 330 -5.83 8.27 24.29
CA GLU A 330 -4.81 9.24 24.70
C GLU A 330 -4.03 8.73 25.93
N GLY A 331 -2.73 9.03 25.99
CA GLY A 331 -1.84 8.58 27.07
C GLY A 331 -0.86 7.50 26.63
N MET A 332 -0.27 6.82 27.60
CA MET A 332 0.64 5.69 27.32
C MET A 332 -0.14 4.45 26.95
N GLN A 333 0.13 3.91 25.77
CA GLN A 333 -0.49 2.71 25.22
C GLN A 333 0.58 1.70 24.77
N GLU A 334 0.16 0.47 24.51
CA GLU A 334 0.99 -0.55 23.88
C GLU A 334 0.40 -0.92 22.52
N VAL A 335 1.25 -0.95 21.50
CA VAL A 335 0.95 -1.50 20.18
C VAL A 335 1.43 -2.94 20.16
N LYS A 336 0.52 -3.87 19.92
CA LYS A 336 0.82 -5.31 19.86
C LYS A 336 1.17 -5.70 18.42
N LEU A 337 2.45 -5.95 18.15
CA LEU A 337 2.93 -6.50 16.88
C LEU A 337 3.08 -8.01 17.02
N ASN A 338 2.16 -8.77 16.42
CA ASN A 338 2.14 -10.23 16.47
C ASN A 338 3.03 -10.83 15.38
N VAL A 339 4.02 -11.61 15.78
CA VAL A 339 4.81 -12.46 14.88
C VAL A 339 4.24 -13.87 14.98
N PHE A 340 3.44 -14.24 14.00
CA PHE A 340 2.63 -15.44 14.10
C PHE A 340 3.50 -16.71 14.18
N GLY A 341 3.18 -17.60 15.12
CA GLY A 341 3.99 -18.80 15.38
C GLY A 341 4.21 -19.69 14.17
N LYS A 342 3.16 -19.91 13.37
CA LYS A 342 3.26 -20.73 12.18
C LYS A 342 4.17 -20.09 11.14
N LEU A 343 4.15 -18.77 11.01
CA LEU A 343 5.04 -18.05 10.10
C LEU A 343 6.50 -18.27 10.50
N ILE A 344 6.83 -18.17 11.79
CA ILE A 344 8.17 -18.46 12.31
C ILE A 344 8.56 -19.92 12.03
N ARG A 345 7.63 -20.87 12.16
CA ARG A 345 7.92 -22.29 11.88
C ARG A 345 8.12 -22.60 10.40
N ASP A 346 7.33 -21.98 9.54
CA ASP A 346 7.34 -22.23 8.10
C ASP A 346 8.57 -21.56 7.45
N GLU A 347 8.93 -20.34 7.87
CA GLU A 347 10.11 -19.61 7.34
C GLU A 347 11.42 -19.99 8.06
N ALA A 348 11.34 -20.53 9.28
CA ALA A 348 12.47 -21.01 10.08
C ALA A 348 13.65 -20.03 10.20
N PRO A 349 13.43 -18.77 10.63
CA PRO A 349 14.47 -17.75 10.70
C PRO A 349 15.53 -18.08 11.77
N ALA A 350 16.75 -17.59 11.56
CA ALA A 350 17.80 -17.60 12.57
C ALA A 350 17.51 -16.58 13.68
N PHE A 351 17.63 -16.99 14.94
CA PHE A 351 17.43 -16.13 16.09
C PHE A 351 18.78 -15.62 16.64
N PRO A 352 18.84 -14.40 17.21
CA PRO A 352 17.71 -13.52 17.53
C PRO A 352 17.17 -12.74 16.32
N LEU A 353 15.86 -12.50 16.33
CA LEU A 353 15.18 -11.66 15.33
C LEU A 353 15.34 -10.18 15.66
N THR A 354 15.33 -9.34 14.63
CA THR A 354 15.39 -7.87 14.79
C THR A 354 14.14 -7.21 14.21
N LEU A 355 13.42 -6.45 15.05
CA LEU A 355 12.40 -5.50 14.61
C LEU A 355 13.07 -4.22 14.15
N ARG A 356 12.79 -3.78 12.92
CA ARG A 356 13.30 -2.53 12.36
C ARG A 356 12.24 -1.73 11.63
N ASP A 357 12.59 -0.49 11.33
CA ASP A 357 11.85 0.41 10.44
C ASP A 357 10.37 0.47 10.79
N VAL A 358 10.06 0.87 12.02
CA VAL A 358 8.68 0.93 12.49
C VAL A 358 8.05 2.26 12.06
N GLU A 359 6.96 2.16 11.32
CA GLU A 359 6.20 3.27 10.77
C GLU A 359 4.80 3.28 11.39
N GLY A 360 4.19 4.46 11.52
CA GLY A 360 2.83 4.54 12.05
C GLY A 360 2.12 5.84 11.69
N PHE A 361 0.81 5.78 11.68
CA PHE A 361 -0.05 6.93 11.45
C PHE A 361 -1.43 6.76 12.09
N LEU A 362 -2.06 7.89 12.41
CA LEU A 362 -3.47 7.99 12.79
C LEU A 362 -4.30 8.13 11.52
N LEU A 363 -5.29 7.25 11.33
CA LEU A 363 -6.29 7.39 10.27
C LEU A 363 -7.25 8.53 10.60
N LYS A 364 -7.54 9.37 9.60
CA LYS A 364 -8.55 10.42 9.69
C LYS A 364 -9.79 9.96 8.94
N GLU A 365 -10.96 10.16 9.53
CA GLU A 365 -12.23 9.88 8.85
C GLU A 365 -12.46 10.83 7.67
N MET A 366 -11.94 12.06 7.76
CA MET A 366 -12.10 13.12 6.77
C MET A 366 -10.83 13.98 6.68
N GLY A 367 -10.51 14.46 5.47
CA GLY A 367 -9.42 15.40 5.19
C GLY A 367 -8.38 14.85 4.21
N ASP A 368 -7.56 15.76 3.66
CA ASP A 368 -6.40 15.43 2.85
C ASP A 368 -5.13 16.02 3.52
N PRO A 369 -4.11 15.20 3.82
CA PRO A 369 -4.09 13.74 3.72
C PRO A 369 -5.08 13.06 4.68
N ASP A 370 -5.47 11.83 4.32
CA ASP A 370 -6.35 10.92 5.09
C ASP A 370 -5.70 10.37 6.38
N ARG A 371 -4.50 10.85 6.73
CA ARG A 371 -3.69 10.36 7.84
C ARG A 371 -2.83 11.44 8.47
N GLU A 372 -2.54 11.29 9.76
CA GLU A 372 -1.51 12.06 10.47
C GLU A 372 -0.35 11.14 10.84
N LEU A 373 0.85 11.49 10.41
CA LEU A 373 2.00 10.59 10.45
C LEU A 373 2.73 10.67 11.80
N MET A 374 3.27 9.53 12.23
CA MET A 374 4.22 9.45 13.34
C MET A 374 5.65 9.46 12.79
N VAL A 375 6.61 9.88 13.60
CA VAL A 375 8.04 9.80 13.24
C VAL A 375 8.44 8.35 13.09
N THR A 376 8.92 7.96 11.91
CA THR A 376 9.43 6.60 11.64
C THR A 376 10.65 6.27 12.50
N MET A 377 10.65 5.10 13.13
CA MET A 377 11.84 4.56 13.79
C MET A 377 12.67 3.78 12.78
N ARG A 378 13.54 4.48 12.04
CA ARG A 378 14.46 3.87 11.06
C ARG A 378 15.53 3.02 11.74
N GLY A 379 15.88 1.91 11.09
CA GLY A 379 16.88 0.94 11.55
C GLY A 379 16.39 0.03 12.68
N PRO A 380 17.32 -0.68 13.35
CA PRO A 380 16.98 -1.61 14.43
C PRO A 380 16.28 -0.91 15.60
N VAL A 381 15.14 -1.46 16.01
CA VAL A 381 14.30 -0.99 17.13
C VAL A 381 14.42 -1.92 18.33
N HIS A 382 14.34 -3.24 18.09
CA HIS A 382 14.42 -4.25 19.15
C HIS A 382 15.02 -5.55 18.61
N THR A 383 15.94 -6.14 19.37
CA THR A 383 16.47 -7.48 19.10
C THR A 383 15.90 -8.44 20.12
N THR A 384 15.33 -9.52 19.63
CA THR A 384 14.61 -10.48 20.46
C THR A 384 15.56 -11.38 21.24
N ARG A 385 15.03 -12.14 22.21
CA ARG A 385 15.77 -13.30 22.74
C ARG A 385 15.87 -14.39 21.69
N ALA A 386 16.78 -15.32 21.91
CA ALA A 386 16.80 -16.56 21.14
C ALA A 386 15.65 -17.49 21.59
N TYR A 387 14.88 -17.98 20.62
CA TYR A 387 13.81 -18.95 20.84
C TYR A 387 14.05 -20.21 20.01
N SER A 388 13.61 -21.35 20.53
CA SER A 388 13.53 -22.59 19.76
C SER A 388 12.28 -22.57 18.87
N LEU A 389 12.42 -23.03 17.62
CA LEU A 389 11.29 -23.18 16.68
C LEU A 389 10.17 -24.08 17.21
N GLN A 390 10.47 -25.00 18.15
CA GLN A 390 9.49 -25.90 18.74
C GLN A 390 8.56 -25.18 19.75
N GLN A 391 8.94 -23.99 20.21
CA GLN A 391 8.11 -23.18 21.11
C GLN A 391 6.94 -22.51 20.39
N PHE A 392 6.97 -22.46 19.06
CA PHE A 392 5.96 -21.82 18.24
C PHE A 392 4.88 -22.81 17.78
N SER A 393 3.67 -22.31 17.63
CA SER A 393 2.54 -23.08 17.13
C SER A 393 2.72 -23.41 15.65
N SER A 394 2.36 -24.62 15.23
CA SER A 394 2.27 -24.99 13.81
C SER A 394 0.87 -24.83 13.24
N LEU A 395 -0.09 -24.37 14.06
CA LEU A 395 -1.49 -24.21 13.66
C LEU A 395 -1.66 -23.03 12.72
N GLU A 396 -2.50 -23.21 11.70
CA GLU A 396 -2.91 -22.11 10.83
C GLU A 396 -3.76 -21.09 11.57
N TRP A 397 -3.74 -19.86 11.08
CA TRP A 397 -4.61 -18.82 11.58
C TRP A 397 -6.08 -19.23 11.42
N ARG A 398 -6.90 -18.88 12.41
CA ARG A 398 -8.34 -19.14 12.40
C ARG A 398 -9.10 -17.87 12.74
N SER A 399 -10.18 -17.64 12.00
CA SER A 399 -11.15 -16.59 12.26
C SER A 399 -12.53 -17.09 11.83
N ALA A 400 -13.60 -16.52 12.39
CA ALA A 400 -14.97 -16.87 11.98
C ALA A 400 -15.19 -16.62 10.48
N GLU A 401 -14.54 -15.59 9.94
CA GLU A 401 -14.56 -15.28 8.51
C GLU A 401 -13.86 -16.38 7.69
N ARG A 402 -12.64 -16.78 8.07
CA ARG A 402 -11.91 -17.85 7.39
C ARG A 402 -12.69 -19.15 7.39
N ASP A 403 -13.17 -19.57 8.55
CA ASP A 403 -13.93 -20.82 8.67
C ASP A 403 -15.22 -20.78 7.80
N ARG A 404 -15.91 -19.63 7.73
CA ARG A 404 -17.09 -19.45 6.87
C ARG A 404 -16.73 -19.60 5.39
N TYR A 405 -15.72 -18.89 4.89
CA TYR A 405 -15.35 -18.94 3.48
C TYR A 405 -14.78 -20.30 3.07
N THR A 406 -13.96 -20.93 3.93
CA THR A 406 -13.50 -22.30 3.70
C THR A 406 -14.68 -23.26 3.57
N THR A 407 -15.66 -23.17 4.47
CA THR A 407 -16.87 -24.00 4.41
C THR A 407 -17.66 -23.79 3.12
N GLU A 408 -17.84 -22.55 2.66
CA GLU A 408 -18.54 -22.28 1.39
C GLU A 408 -17.76 -22.81 0.18
N LEU A 409 -16.45 -22.60 0.12
CA LEU A 409 -15.61 -23.11 -0.98
C LEU A 409 -15.54 -24.65 -0.99
N GLU A 410 -15.57 -25.30 0.17
CA GLU A 410 -15.68 -26.75 0.27
C GLU A 410 -17.01 -27.27 -0.31
N LYS A 411 -18.13 -26.56 -0.08
CA LYS A 411 -19.42 -26.91 -0.70
C LYS A 411 -19.35 -26.86 -2.22
N ASP A 412 -18.71 -25.84 -2.79
CA ASP A 412 -18.55 -25.71 -4.25
C ASP A 412 -17.78 -26.91 -4.84
N VAL A 413 -16.73 -27.36 -4.13
CA VAL A 413 -15.96 -28.54 -4.52
C VAL A 413 -16.82 -29.81 -4.46
N VAL A 414 -17.56 -30.00 -3.37
CA VAL A 414 -18.44 -31.17 -3.17
C VAL A 414 -19.56 -31.19 -4.22
N GLU A 415 -20.18 -30.05 -4.51
CA GLU A 415 -21.24 -29.94 -5.53
C GLU A 415 -20.70 -30.28 -6.92
N ALA A 416 -19.58 -29.67 -7.31
CA ALA A 416 -18.98 -29.93 -8.63
C ALA A 416 -18.54 -31.39 -8.79
N GLN A 417 -18.00 -32.00 -7.74
CA GLN A 417 -17.64 -33.42 -7.72
C GLN A 417 -18.89 -34.31 -7.86
N THR A 418 -19.94 -34.02 -7.09
CA THR A 418 -21.20 -34.78 -7.13
C THR A 418 -21.84 -34.73 -8.53
N GLN A 419 -21.82 -33.56 -9.18
CA GLN A 419 -22.35 -33.40 -10.54
C GLN A 419 -21.50 -34.13 -11.58
N LEU A 420 -20.17 -34.11 -11.43
CA LEU A 420 -19.28 -34.89 -12.30
C LEU A 420 -19.54 -36.39 -12.16
N ASP A 421 -19.69 -36.88 -10.93
CA ASP A 421 -19.96 -38.29 -10.65
C ASP A 421 -21.33 -38.72 -11.21
N ALA A 422 -22.35 -37.87 -11.12
CA ALA A 422 -23.66 -38.13 -11.73
C ALA A 422 -23.58 -38.27 -13.26
N VAL A 423 -22.79 -37.43 -13.93
CA VAL A 423 -22.55 -37.51 -15.38
C VAL A 423 -21.81 -38.80 -15.74
N LEU A 424 -20.78 -39.18 -14.98
CA LEU A 424 -20.04 -40.42 -15.18
C LEU A 424 -20.91 -41.66 -14.95
N ALA A 425 -21.82 -41.61 -13.99
CA ALA A 425 -22.78 -42.68 -13.70
C ALA A 425 -23.97 -42.75 -14.68
N GLY A 426 -24.06 -41.82 -15.64
CA GLY A 426 -25.17 -41.75 -16.60
C GLY A 426 -26.52 -41.41 -15.96
N ARG A 427 -26.52 -40.79 -14.77
CA ARG A 427 -27.74 -40.37 -14.07
C ARG A 427 -28.15 -38.97 -14.53
N PRO A 428 -29.45 -38.68 -14.69
CA PRO A 428 -29.91 -37.31 -14.89
C PRO A 428 -29.51 -36.46 -13.67
N ALA A 429 -29.33 -35.15 -13.88
CA ALA A 429 -29.04 -34.22 -12.79
C ALA A 429 -30.13 -34.33 -11.71
N PRO A 430 -29.79 -34.22 -10.42
CA PRO A 430 -30.79 -34.00 -9.38
C PRO A 430 -31.53 -32.68 -9.57
#